data_AF-H0EKG7-F1
#
_entry.id   AF-H0EKG7-F1
#
_cell.length_a   1.000
_cell.length_b   1.000
_cell.length_c   1.000
_cell.angle_alpha   90.00
_cell.angle_beta   90.00
_cell.angle_gamma   90.00
#
_symmetry.space_group_name_H-M   'P 1'
#
loop_
_entity.id
_entity.type
_entity.pdbx_description
1 polymer ?
#
loop_
_entity_poly.entity_id
_entity_poly.type
_entity_poly.pdbx_seq_one_letter_code
_entity_poly.pdbx_strand_id
1 'polypeptide(L)'
;MYEVMWDTRGFNDKDLWPVDSSQPFVWSTGDTNGYSQHGDYVFGWEGDSLQRSMDARCNGDTCSVLKTQSNEEAMKCNVPKVVDDDIDGFVG
;
A
#
# COMPACT_ATOMS: atom_id res chain seq x y z
N MET A 1 13.45 -4.54 6.07
CA MET A 1 13.60 -3.08 6.28
C MET A 1 13.38 -2.45 4.91
N TYR A 2 12.28 -1.74 4.74
CA TYR A 2 12.01 -0.97 3.53
C TYR A 2 11.85 0.49 3.95
N GLU A 3 12.61 1.36 3.31
CA GLU A 3 12.63 2.80 3.57
C GLU A 3 12.41 3.49 2.24
N VAL A 4 11.40 4.35 2.20
CA VAL A 4 11.05 5.11 1.01
C VAL A 4 11.67 6.49 1.14
N MET A 5 12.66 6.78 0.30
CA MET A 5 13.21 8.12 0.15
C MET A 5 12.73 8.74 -1.15
N TRP A 6 12.01 9.84 -1.04
CA TRP A 6 11.54 10.64 -2.18
C TRP A 6 12.55 11.75 -2.46
N ASP A 7 13.19 11.72 -3.63
CA ASP A 7 14.05 12.80 -4.08
C ASP A 7 13.20 13.96 -4.60
N THR A 8 12.89 14.90 -3.70
CA THR A 8 12.08 16.08 -4.01
C THR A 8 12.87 17.24 -4.59
N ARG A 9 14.18 17.08 -4.87
CA ARG A 9 15.04 18.19 -5.35
C ARG A 9 14.54 18.81 -6.65
N GLY A 10 13.96 18.00 -7.55
CA GLY A 10 13.36 18.47 -8.81
C GLY A 10 12.10 19.32 -8.62
N PHE A 11 11.51 19.31 -7.42
CA PHE A 11 10.30 20.04 -7.05
C PHE A 11 10.58 21.23 -6.12
N ASN A 12 11.85 21.63 -5.99
CA ASN A 12 12.29 22.70 -5.08
C ASN A 12 12.30 24.09 -5.73
N ASP A 13 11.63 24.25 -6.86
CA ASP A 13 11.42 25.57 -7.46
C ASP A 13 10.41 26.35 -6.62
N LYS A 14 10.76 27.56 -6.20
CA LYS A 14 9.91 28.43 -5.38
C LYS A 14 8.62 28.80 -6.11
N ASP A 15 8.63 28.82 -7.44
CA ASP A 15 7.45 29.12 -8.24
C ASP A 15 6.38 28.01 -8.15
N LEU A 16 6.73 26.83 -7.67
CA LEU A 16 5.80 25.72 -7.40
C LEU A 16 5.12 25.83 -6.02
N TRP A 17 5.58 26.72 -5.15
CA TRP A 17 5.05 26.86 -3.78
C TRP A 17 3.96 27.94 -3.72
N PRO A 18 2.83 27.68 -3.04
CA PRO A 18 1.79 28.66 -2.83
C PRO A 18 2.28 29.84 -1.97
N VAL A 19 1.68 31.02 -2.16
CA VAL A 19 2.03 32.27 -1.43
C VAL A 19 1.84 32.11 0.09
N ASP A 20 0.91 31.26 0.50
CA ASP A 20 0.64 30.95 1.91
C ASP A 20 1.60 29.88 2.50
N SER A 21 2.58 29.41 1.72
CA SER A 21 3.56 28.38 2.10
C SER A 21 2.97 26.99 2.37
N SER A 22 1.76 26.70 1.90
CA SER A 22 1.16 25.36 2.00
C SER A 22 1.88 24.32 1.11
N GLN A 23 1.71 23.02 1.41
CA GLN A 23 2.29 21.92 0.64
C GLN A 23 1.60 21.80 -0.74
N PRO A 24 2.29 22.02 -1.88
CA PRO A 24 1.67 21.95 -3.20
C PRO A 24 1.44 20.53 -3.73
N PHE A 25 2.09 19.51 -3.15
CA PHE A 25 2.03 18.13 -3.66
C PHE A 25 1.08 17.25 -2.84
N VAL A 26 0.29 16.45 -3.55
CA VAL A 26 -0.56 15.39 -3.01
C VAL A 26 -0.12 14.06 -3.60
N TRP A 27 -0.35 12.95 -2.89
CA TRP A 27 -0.15 11.63 -3.48
C TRP A 27 -1.11 11.42 -4.65
N SER A 28 -0.73 10.60 -5.64
CA SER A 28 -1.56 10.35 -6.83
C SER A 28 -2.91 9.69 -6.53
N THR A 29 -3.09 9.18 -5.32
CA THR A 29 -4.36 8.69 -4.76
C THR A 29 -5.29 9.81 -4.29
N GLY A 30 -4.89 11.08 -4.38
CA GLY A 30 -5.64 12.23 -3.87
C GLY A 30 -5.50 12.42 -2.35
N ASP A 31 -4.66 11.62 -1.69
CA ASP A 31 -4.44 11.73 -0.26
C ASP A 31 -3.62 12.98 0.10
N THR A 32 -4.28 13.89 0.82
CA THR A 32 -3.74 15.15 1.33
C THR A 32 -3.16 15.02 2.75
N ASN A 33 -3.46 13.93 3.46
CA ASN A 33 -3.08 13.72 4.86
C ASN A 33 -1.83 12.83 5.01
N GLY A 34 -1.44 12.11 3.96
CA GLY A 34 -0.25 11.26 3.93
C GLY A 34 -0.45 9.86 4.53
N TYR A 35 -1.70 9.44 4.77
CA TYR A 35 -2.05 8.11 5.26
C TYR A 35 -2.05 7.02 4.19
N SER A 36 -2.08 7.41 2.92
CA SER A 36 -1.99 6.53 1.76
C SER A 36 -0.56 6.04 1.59
N GLN A 37 -0.21 5.03 2.37
CA GLN A 37 1.04 4.28 2.22
C GLN A 37 0.72 2.85 1.80
N HIS A 38 1.34 2.39 0.73
CA HIS A 38 1.41 0.96 0.41
C HIS A 38 2.62 0.39 1.14
N GLY A 39 2.38 -0.25 2.28
CA GLY A 39 3.43 -0.92 3.04
C GLY A 39 3.50 -2.39 2.67
N ASP A 40 4.66 -2.86 2.20
CA ASP A 40 5.01 -4.28 2.24
C ASP A 40 5.25 -4.65 3.71
N TYR A 41 4.17 -5.03 4.39
CA TYR A 41 4.22 -5.44 5.78
C TYR A 41 4.85 -6.84 5.85
N VAL A 42 6.13 -6.92 6.23
CA VAL A 42 6.78 -8.20 6.51
C VAL A 42 6.39 -8.66 7.92
N PHE A 43 5.16 -9.12 8.08
CA PHE A 43 4.76 -9.91 9.24
C PHE A 43 4.16 -11.22 8.76
N GLY A 44 4.72 -12.33 9.25
CA GLY A 44 3.95 -13.56 9.42
C GLY A 44 3.85 -14.46 8.20
N TRP A 45 4.98 -14.94 7.67
CA TRP A 45 4.94 -16.29 7.12
C TRP A 45 4.68 -17.23 8.31
N GLU A 46 3.50 -17.83 8.35
CA GLU A 46 3.13 -18.76 9.42
C GLU A 46 4.08 -19.95 9.43
N GLY A 47 4.81 -20.13 10.53
CA GLY A 47 5.75 -21.24 10.71
C GLY A 47 6.84 -21.28 9.62
N ASP A 48 6.89 -22.38 8.88
CA ASP A 48 7.89 -22.68 7.86
C ASP A 48 7.44 -22.32 6.43
N SER A 49 6.33 -21.59 6.28
CA SER A 49 5.70 -21.35 4.97
C SER A 49 6.64 -20.68 3.96
N LEU A 50 7.49 -19.74 4.40
CA LEU A 50 8.49 -19.12 3.53
C LEU A 50 9.51 -20.13 3.02
N GLN A 51 10.04 -20.97 3.92
CA GLN A 51 11.06 -21.96 3.57
C GLN A 51 10.51 -22.96 2.56
N ARG A 52 9.28 -23.45 2.77
CA ARG A 52 8.64 -24.39 1.84
C ARG A 52 8.44 -23.78 0.45
N SER A 53 8.03 -22.51 0.37
CA SER A 53 7.90 -21.82 -0.92
C SER A 53 9.22 -21.63 -1.65
N MET A 54 10.29 -21.31 -0.92
CA MET A 54 11.64 -21.19 -1.49
C MET A 54 12.15 -22.52 -2.02
N ASP A 55 11.99 -23.59 -1.24
CA ASP A 55 12.42 -24.95 -1.62
C ASP A 55 11.63 -25.47 -2.84
N ALA A 56 10.34 -25.16 -2.92
CA ALA A 56 9.46 -25.51 -4.03
C ALA A 56 9.63 -24.61 -5.27
N ARG A 57 10.47 -23.56 -5.20
CA ARG A 57 10.70 -22.59 -6.29
C ARG A 57 9.41 -21.97 -6.81
N CYS A 58 8.51 -21.63 -5.90
CA CYS A 58 7.25 -21.02 -6.27
C CYS A 58 7.44 -19.66 -6.94
N ASN A 59 6.53 -19.32 -7.85
CA ASN A 59 6.56 -18.06 -8.59
C ASN A 59 5.19 -17.38 -8.49
N GLY A 60 5.18 -16.15 -7.99
CA GLY A 60 3.94 -15.41 -7.74
C GLY A 60 3.10 -15.97 -6.60
N ASP A 61 1.79 -15.81 -6.71
CA ASP A 61 0.78 -16.20 -5.73
C ASP A 61 0.36 -17.69 -5.82
N THR A 62 0.80 -18.39 -6.87
CA THR A 62 0.43 -19.78 -7.13
C THR A 62 1.54 -20.74 -6.70
N CYS A 63 1.32 -21.45 -5.59
CA CYS A 63 2.31 -22.33 -4.98
C CYS A 63 1.63 -23.55 -4.35
N SER A 64 1.89 -24.75 -4.86
CA SER A 64 1.21 -25.99 -4.40
C SER A 64 1.49 -26.35 -2.94
N VAL A 65 2.59 -25.84 -2.38
CA VAL A 65 2.94 -26.05 -0.99
C VAL A 65 2.29 -25.02 -0.06
N LEU A 66 1.76 -23.90 -0.57
CA LEU A 66 1.11 -22.90 0.28
C LEU A 66 -0.39 -23.16 0.42
N LYS A 67 -0.90 -22.88 1.62
CA LYS A 67 -2.34 -22.82 1.87
C LYS A 67 -2.86 -21.50 1.34
N THR A 68 -3.80 -21.57 0.40
CA THR A 68 -4.53 -20.42 -0.12
C THR A 68 -6.01 -20.55 0.22
N GLN A 69 -6.74 -19.45 0.12
CA GLN A 69 -8.20 -19.42 0.22
C GLN A 69 -8.77 -18.90 -1.10
N SER A 70 -10.01 -19.24 -1.41
CA SER A 70 -10.66 -18.71 -2.61
C SER A 70 -11.01 -17.23 -2.44
N ASN A 71 -11.18 -16.54 -3.56
CA ASN A 71 -11.60 -15.13 -3.56
C ASN A 71 -12.97 -14.96 -2.89
N GLU A 72 -13.89 -15.91 -3.09
CA GLU A 72 -15.22 -15.91 -2.47
C GLU A 72 -15.15 -16.01 -0.94
N GLU A 73 -14.23 -16.82 -0.41
CA GLU A 73 -13.99 -16.91 1.03
C GLU A 73 -13.33 -15.63 1.56
N ALA A 74 -12.38 -15.05 0.82
CA ALA A 74 -11.72 -13.80 1.21
C ALA A 74 -12.68 -12.62 1.32
N MET A 75 -13.63 -12.49 0.38
CA MET A 75 -14.61 -11.40 0.37
C MET A 75 -15.61 -11.46 1.54
N LYS A 76 -15.72 -12.60 2.24
CA LYS A 76 -16.54 -12.69 3.47
C LYS A 76 -15.89 -12.01 4.67
N CYS A 77 -14.59 -11.71 4.61
CA CYS A 77 -13.89 -10.99 5.66
C CYS A 77 -14.13 -9.49 5.50
N ASN A 78 -15.05 -8.95 6.28
CA ASN A 78 -15.43 -7.54 6.27
C ASN A 78 -15.22 -6.94 7.67
N VAL A 79 -14.42 -5.89 7.72
CA VAL A 79 -14.23 -5.06 8.92
C VAL A 79 -15.11 -3.82 8.78
N PRO A 80 -15.85 -3.40 9.83
CA PRO A 80 -16.60 -2.16 9.78
C PRO A 80 -15.67 -0.98 9.46
N LYS A 81 -16.16 0.00 8.70
CA LYS A 81 -15.44 1.25 8.51
C LYS A 81 -15.12 1.85 9.89
N VAL A 82 -13.84 2.07 10.16
CA VAL A 82 -13.34 2.70 11.39
C VAL A 82 -13.18 4.22 11.27
N VAL A 83 -13.15 4.72 10.03
CA VAL A 83 -13.11 6.14 9.68
C VAL A 83 -14.26 6.44 8.73
N ASP A 84 -14.96 7.54 8.98
CA ASP A 84 -16.01 8.05 8.11
C ASP A 84 -15.38 8.92 7.02
N ASP A 85 -14.91 8.25 5.96
CA ASP A 85 -14.29 8.88 4.79
C ASP A 85 -15.25 8.84 3.60
N ASP A 86 -15.35 9.96 2.88
CA ASP A 86 -16.15 10.09 1.66
C ASP A 86 -15.41 9.42 0.48
N ILE A 87 -15.73 8.14 0.26
CA ILE A 87 -15.10 7.29 -0.76
C ILE A 87 -15.82 7.29 -2.11
N ASP A 88 -16.91 8.05 -2.24
CA ASP A 88 -17.67 8.18 -3.49
C ASP A 88 -17.24 9.43 -4.32
N GLY A 89 -16.17 10.09 -3.90
CA GLY A 89 -15.56 11.22 -4.62
C GLY A 89 -14.93 10.79 -5.96
N PHE A 90 -15.32 11.47 -7.05
CA PHE A 90 -14.73 11.27 -8.37
C PHE A 90 -13.32 11.89 -8.42
N VAL A 91 -12.30 11.07 -8.72
CA VAL A 91 -10.96 11.57 -9.05
C VAL A 91 -10.97 12.02 -10.51
N GLY A 92 -11.12 13.32 -10.72
CA GLY A 92 -11.09 13.97 -12.04
C GLY A 92 -9.68 14.36 -12.48
#